data_AF-A0A969JGL9-F1
#
_entry.id   AF-A0A969JGL9-F1
#
_cell.length_a   1.000
_cell.length_b   1.000
_cell.length_c   1.000
_cell.angle_alpha   90.00
_cell.angle_beta   90.00
_cell.angle_gamma   90.00
#
_symmetry.space_group_name_H-M   'P 1'
#
loop_
_entity.id
_entity.type
_entity.pdbx_description
1 polymer ?
#
loop_
_entity_poly.entity_id
_entity_poly.type
_entity_poly.pdbx_seq_one_letter_code
_entity_poly.pdbx_strand_id
1 'polypeptide(L)'
;MLTRGDSCGTITVSPAEWWIYPKKVTYNFGAGCKGKDGKFRAGELILNIGKVWEPNSVVSAEYKNYVEDTLKLDGKFTLTNNSVPGAANFNFKANDIKVTNKIGQTLSYNLDQTFKQVEGLNDWNWFNDAYDISGTASAILPDGKNIMLVNCFCLRKSNVCNWVQQGLGNLKIDNNLITVDYGGNVCDNDAVLTINGTKFPIKL
;
A
#
# COMPACT_ATOMS: atom_id res chain seq x y z
N MET A 1 19.02 -21.63 3.32
CA MET A 1 17.63 -21.25 3.68
C MET A 1 17.57 -21.12 5.19
N LEU A 2 17.29 -19.93 5.71
CA LEU A 2 17.11 -19.75 7.17
C LEU A 2 15.65 -20.06 7.50
N THR A 3 15.42 -20.86 8.55
CA THR A 3 14.08 -21.15 9.05
C THR A 3 13.98 -20.73 10.52
N ARG A 4 12.93 -19.98 10.86
CA ARG A 4 12.59 -19.64 12.25
C ARG A 4 11.19 -20.19 12.52
N GLY A 5 11.10 -21.13 13.46
CA GLY A 5 9.83 -21.71 13.90
C GLY A 5 9.26 -20.92 15.07
N ASP A 6 8.54 -19.84 14.79
CA ASP A 6 7.88 -19.03 15.82
C ASP A 6 6.38 -19.32 15.85
N SER A 7 5.97 -20.42 16.49
CA SER A 7 4.60 -20.78 16.93
C SER A 7 3.43 -20.76 15.91
N CYS A 8 3.59 -20.19 14.71
CA CYS A 8 2.57 -20.09 13.68
C CYS A 8 3.24 -19.93 12.31
N GLY A 9 3.46 -21.05 11.64
CA GLY A 9 4.07 -21.10 10.31
C GLY A 9 5.60 -21.14 10.30
N THR A 10 6.15 -21.24 9.09
CA THR A 10 7.59 -21.28 8.82
C THR A 10 7.97 -20.12 7.92
N ILE A 11 8.97 -19.35 8.34
CA ILE A 11 9.56 -18.29 7.51
C ILE A 11 10.79 -18.87 6.84
N THR A 12 10.91 -18.64 5.55
CA THR A 12 12.00 -19.15 4.74
C THR A 12 12.59 -18.00 3.93
N VAL A 13 13.92 -17.89 3.94
CA VAL A 13 14.64 -16.84 3.20
C VAL A 13 15.66 -17.46 2.27
N SER A 14 15.63 -17.02 1.00
CA SER A 14 16.55 -17.46 -0.06
C SER A 14 16.95 -16.29 -0.96
N PRO A 15 18.24 -16.08 -1.27
CA PRO A 15 19.41 -16.77 -0.72
C PRO A 15 19.62 -16.48 0.77
N ALA A 16 20.39 -17.32 1.48
CA ALA A 16 20.57 -17.19 2.93
C ALA A 16 21.63 -16.13 3.31
N GLU A 17 22.59 -15.93 2.43
CA GLU A 17 23.73 -15.03 2.56
C GLU A 17 23.26 -13.58 2.60
N TRP A 18 23.41 -12.88 3.72
CA TRP A 18 22.78 -11.56 3.94
C TRP A 18 23.11 -10.49 2.88
N TRP A 19 24.23 -10.63 2.14
CA TRP A 19 24.67 -9.70 1.09
C TRP A 19 24.13 -10.01 -0.32
N ILE A 20 23.52 -11.18 -0.55
CA ILE A 20 23.04 -11.57 -1.89
C ILE A 20 21.57 -11.18 -2.07
N TYR A 21 21.28 -10.40 -3.11
CA TYR A 21 19.95 -9.96 -3.51
C TYR A 21 19.65 -10.37 -4.96
N PRO A 22 18.37 -10.54 -5.34
CA PRO A 22 17.16 -10.34 -4.55
C PRO A 22 16.92 -11.43 -3.49
N LYS A 23 16.17 -11.09 -2.43
CA LYS A 23 15.69 -12.03 -1.40
C LYS A 23 14.28 -12.47 -1.70
N LYS A 24 14.05 -13.78 -1.79
CA LYS A 24 12.73 -14.38 -1.68
C LYS A 24 12.49 -14.79 -0.23
N VAL A 25 11.50 -14.15 0.39
CA VAL A 25 11.00 -14.52 1.71
C VAL A 25 9.65 -15.19 1.53
N THR A 26 9.49 -16.41 2.01
CA THR A 26 8.19 -17.10 2.01
C THR A 26 7.80 -17.41 3.44
N TYR A 27 6.67 -16.84 3.86
CA TYR A 27 6.03 -17.15 5.12
C TYR A 27 4.90 -18.14 4.85
N ASN A 28 5.10 -19.39 5.25
CA ASN A 28 4.14 -20.47 5.07
C ASN A 28 3.41 -20.78 6.39
N PHE A 29 2.12 -20.49 6.44
CA PHE A 29 1.24 -20.77 7.59
C PHE A 29 0.62 -22.18 7.53
N GLY A 30 0.84 -22.92 6.44
CA GLY A 30 0.31 -24.28 6.25
C GLY A 30 -1.21 -24.31 6.25
N ALA A 31 -1.78 -25.29 6.95
CA ALA A 31 -3.23 -25.46 7.09
C ALA A 31 -3.91 -24.37 7.94
N GLY A 32 -3.13 -23.55 8.65
CA GLY A 32 -3.64 -22.48 9.47
C GLY A 32 -3.04 -22.47 10.86
N CYS A 33 -2.77 -21.28 11.38
CA CYS A 33 -2.33 -21.09 12.75
C CYS A 33 -2.75 -19.72 13.26
N LYS A 34 -2.86 -19.58 14.59
CA LYS A 34 -3.17 -18.31 15.23
C LYS A 34 -1.86 -17.63 15.62
N GLY A 35 -1.64 -16.44 15.09
CA GLY A 35 -0.47 -15.62 15.42
C GLY A 35 -0.54 -15.09 16.85
N LYS A 36 0.59 -14.57 17.34
CA LYS A 36 0.67 -13.89 18.66
C LYS A 36 -0.21 -12.64 18.73
N ASP A 37 -0.54 -12.06 17.57
CA ASP A 37 -1.47 -10.95 17.39
C ASP A 37 -2.95 -11.37 17.43
N GLY A 38 -3.24 -12.66 17.63
CA GLY A 38 -4.59 -13.19 17.76
C GLY A 38 -5.31 -13.46 16.44
N LYS A 39 -4.69 -13.15 15.30
CA LYS A 39 -5.26 -13.39 13.97
C LYS A 39 -4.98 -14.80 13.48
N PHE A 40 -5.96 -15.43 12.85
CA PHE A 40 -5.79 -16.72 12.18
C PHE A 40 -5.22 -16.48 10.78
N ARG A 41 -4.18 -17.24 10.38
CA ARG A 41 -3.58 -17.15 9.06
C ARG A 41 -3.34 -18.54 8.49
N ALA A 42 -3.65 -18.75 7.22
CA ALA A 42 -3.37 -19.98 6.48
C ALA A 42 -2.81 -19.66 5.09
N GLY A 43 -2.15 -20.63 4.44
CA GLY A 43 -1.53 -20.45 3.13
C GLY A 43 -0.14 -19.80 3.19
N GLU A 44 0.26 -19.13 2.11
CA GLU A 44 1.61 -18.57 1.95
C GLU A 44 1.56 -17.07 1.59
N LEU A 45 2.44 -16.29 2.23
CA LEU A 45 2.80 -14.93 1.81
C LEU A 45 4.22 -14.95 1.24
N ILE A 46 4.37 -14.53 -0.01
CA ILE A 46 5.65 -14.55 -0.72
C ILE A 46 6.08 -13.11 -0.97
N LEU A 47 7.25 -12.75 -0.45
CA LEU A 47 7.89 -11.46 -0.68
C LEU A 47 9.12 -11.66 -1.56
N ASN A 48 9.29 -10.83 -2.59
CA ASN A 48 10.55 -10.71 -3.31
C ASN A 48 11.09 -9.32 -3.02
N ILE A 49 12.28 -9.23 -2.43
CA ILE A 49 12.87 -8.01 -1.91
C ILE A 49 14.19 -7.76 -2.66
N GLY A 50 14.18 -6.80 -3.58
CA GLY A 50 15.40 -6.21 -4.13
C GLY A 50 16.08 -5.28 -3.12
N LYS A 51 17.24 -4.74 -3.48
CA LYS A 51 17.90 -3.69 -2.68
C LYS A 51 17.13 -2.38 -2.84
N VAL A 52 16.14 -2.13 -1.99
CA VAL A 52 15.13 -1.08 -2.22
C VAL A 52 15.73 0.33 -2.40
N TRP A 53 16.93 0.58 -1.88
CA TRP A 53 17.67 1.84 -2.03
C TRP A 53 18.38 2.00 -3.39
N GLU A 54 18.55 0.93 -4.17
CA GLU A 54 19.15 1.00 -5.50
C GLU A 54 18.10 1.37 -6.57
N PRO A 55 18.43 2.26 -7.52
CA PRO A 55 17.57 2.53 -8.68
C PRO A 55 17.19 1.26 -9.44
N ASN A 56 15.96 1.22 -9.94
CA ASN A 56 15.31 0.11 -10.65
C ASN A 56 15.09 -1.16 -9.80
N SER A 57 15.34 -1.09 -8.50
CA SER A 57 15.05 -2.19 -7.59
C SER A 57 13.54 -2.38 -7.39
N VAL A 58 13.13 -3.64 -7.24
CA VAL A 58 11.72 -4.01 -7.09
C VAL A 58 11.54 -4.82 -5.81
N VAL A 59 10.54 -4.45 -5.03
CA VAL A 59 10.00 -5.24 -3.93
C VAL A 59 8.58 -5.65 -4.30
N SER A 60 8.20 -6.90 -4.09
CA SER A 60 6.83 -7.34 -4.32
C SER A 60 6.35 -8.28 -3.23
N ALA A 61 5.04 -8.30 -3.03
CA ALA A 61 4.34 -9.20 -2.13
C ALA A 61 3.18 -9.85 -2.88
N GLU A 62 3.08 -11.16 -2.83
CA GLU A 62 2.00 -11.92 -3.45
C GLU A 62 1.45 -12.96 -2.47
N TYR A 63 0.15 -13.22 -2.61
CA TYR A 63 -0.56 -14.20 -1.79
C TYR A 63 -0.70 -15.51 -2.55
N LYS A 64 -0.48 -16.63 -1.87
CA LYS A 64 -0.71 -17.96 -2.42
C LYS A 64 -1.60 -18.75 -1.47
N ASN A 65 -2.86 -18.91 -1.87
CA ASN A 65 -3.91 -19.53 -1.06
C ASN A 65 -4.02 -18.92 0.35
N TYR A 66 -3.73 -17.62 0.47
CA TYR A 66 -3.63 -16.96 1.76
C TYR A 66 -5.02 -16.63 2.31
N VAL A 67 -5.23 -16.91 3.59
CA VAL A 67 -6.45 -16.59 4.33
C VAL A 67 -6.04 -15.90 5.62
N GLU A 68 -6.64 -14.75 5.91
CA GLU A 68 -6.56 -14.08 7.20
C GLU A 68 -7.96 -14.04 7.84
N ASP A 69 -8.09 -14.67 9.00
CA ASP A 69 -9.33 -14.91 9.74
C ASP A 69 -10.41 -15.58 8.88
N THR A 70 -11.25 -14.75 8.24
CA THR A 70 -12.38 -15.18 7.42
C THR A 70 -12.29 -14.70 5.99
N LEU A 71 -11.19 -14.02 5.64
CA LEU A 71 -10.98 -13.35 4.38
C LEU A 71 -9.91 -14.10 3.60
N LYS A 72 -10.22 -14.47 2.36
CA LYS A 72 -9.23 -14.95 1.41
C LYS A 72 -8.65 -13.74 0.67
N LEU A 73 -7.33 -13.65 0.59
CA LEU A 73 -6.63 -12.57 -0.11
C LEU A 73 -5.87 -13.14 -1.29
N ASP A 74 -6.03 -12.50 -2.44
CA ASP A 74 -5.34 -12.77 -3.68
C ASP A 74 -4.82 -11.46 -4.29
N GLY A 75 -3.86 -11.55 -5.20
CA GLY A 75 -3.27 -10.41 -5.91
C GLY A 75 -1.82 -10.14 -5.55
N LYS A 76 -1.28 -9.02 -6.07
CA LYS A 76 0.14 -8.67 -5.95
C LYS A 76 0.36 -7.19 -5.69
N PHE A 77 1.15 -6.89 -4.66
CA PHE A 77 1.70 -5.56 -4.43
C PHE A 77 3.12 -5.48 -4.99
N THR A 78 3.49 -4.34 -5.57
CA THR A 78 4.83 -4.08 -6.11
C THR A 78 5.25 -2.66 -5.77
N LEU A 79 6.42 -2.51 -5.19
CA LEU A 79 7.13 -1.24 -4.99
C LEU A 79 8.35 -1.24 -5.91
N THR A 80 8.44 -0.25 -6.78
CA THR A 80 9.58 -0.05 -7.68
C THR A 80 10.28 1.25 -7.32
N ASN A 81 11.59 1.18 -7.12
CA ASN A 81 12.42 2.36 -6.97
C ASN A 81 12.79 2.90 -8.36
N ASN A 82 12.20 4.03 -8.77
CA ASN A 82 12.49 4.75 -10.01
C ASN A 82 13.37 5.98 -9.77
N SER A 83 14.12 6.01 -8.66
CA SER A 83 14.96 7.13 -8.28
C SER A 83 16.10 7.34 -9.27
N VAL A 84 16.49 8.59 -9.46
CA VAL A 84 17.67 9.01 -10.20
C VAL A 84 18.60 9.80 -9.26
N PRO A 85 19.89 10.00 -9.59
CA PRO A 85 20.77 10.82 -8.76
C PRO A 85 20.16 12.19 -8.47
N GLY A 86 20.01 12.53 -7.18
CA GLY A 86 19.43 13.79 -6.75
C GLY A 86 17.90 13.89 -6.83
N ALA A 87 17.18 12.80 -7.13
CA ALA A 87 15.72 12.77 -7.05
C ALA A 87 15.20 11.37 -6.71
N ALA A 88 14.64 11.22 -5.51
CA ALA A 88 14.01 9.96 -5.11
C ALA A 88 12.57 9.87 -5.62
N ASN A 89 12.25 8.73 -6.24
CA ASN A 89 10.95 8.47 -6.84
C ASN A 89 10.59 6.99 -6.68
N PHE A 90 9.46 6.70 -6.05
CA PHE A 90 8.98 5.35 -5.82
C PHE A 90 7.62 5.16 -6.47
N ASN A 91 7.42 4.03 -7.12
CA ASN A 91 6.13 3.65 -7.68
C ASN A 91 5.57 2.46 -6.89
N PHE A 92 4.34 2.58 -6.44
CA PHE A 92 3.63 1.53 -5.71
C PHE A 92 2.41 1.09 -6.51
N LYS A 93 2.35 -0.21 -6.80
CA LYS A 93 1.27 -0.84 -7.56
C LYS A 93 0.60 -1.92 -6.75
N ALA A 94 -0.72 -1.98 -6.83
CA ALA A 94 -1.52 -3.09 -6.38
C ALA A 94 -2.25 -3.63 -7.61
N ASN A 95 -1.98 -4.88 -7.97
CA ASN A 95 -2.53 -5.51 -9.16
C ASN A 95 -3.43 -6.67 -8.74
N ASP A 96 -4.66 -6.63 -9.22
CA ASP A 96 -5.69 -7.66 -9.04
C ASP A 96 -5.87 -8.07 -7.59
N ILE A 97 -5.78 -7.11 -6.66
CA ILE A 97 -6.06 -7.39 -5.26
C ILE A 97 -7.51 -7.81 -5.15
N LYS A 98 -7.74 -8.96 -4.55
CA LYS A 98 -9.08 -9.50 -4.33
C LYS A 98 -9.20 -10.01 -2.91
N VAL A 99 -10.17 -9.48 -2.18
CA VAL A 99 -10.53 -9.93 -0.84
C VAL A 99 -11.89 -10.60 -0.93
N THR A 100 -11.97 -11.88 -0.57
CA THR A 100 -13.21 -12.66 -0.60
C THR A 100 -13.62 -13.02 0.82
N ASN A 101 -14.85 -12.71 1.22
CA ASN A 101 -15.38 -13.07 2.53
C ASN A 101 -15.99 -14.48 2.55
N LYS A 102 -16.40 -14.96 3.74
CA LYS A 102 -16.99 -16.30 3.94
C LYS A 102 -18.27 -16.56 3.15
N ILE A 103 -19.03 -15.51 2.82
CA ILE A 103 -20.28 -15.62 2.04
C ILE A 103 -20.04 -15.45 0.53
N GLY A 104 -18.78 -15.36 0.10
CA GLY A 104 -18.38 -15.29 -1.31
C GLY A 104 -18.43 -13.89 -1.91
N GLN A 105 -18.73 -12.84 -1.14
CA GLN A 105 -18.65 -11.47 -1.64
C GLN A 105 -17.18 -11.05 -1.77
N THR A 106 -16.92 -10.21 -2.76
CA THR A 106 -15.56 -9.83 -3.14
C THR A 106 -15.38 -8.31 -3.14
N LEU A 107 -14.26 -7.85 -2.61
CA LEU A 107 -13.71 -6.53 -2.88
C LEU A 107 -12.53 -6.71 -3.84
N SER A 108 -12.53 -5.97 -4.96
CA SER A 108 -11.35 -5.89 -5.83
C SER A 108 -10.70 -4.52 -5.73
N TYR A 109 -9.38 -4.45 -5.82
CA TYR A 109 -8.62 -3.20 -5.72
C TYR A 109 -7.41 -3.21 -6.65
N ASN A 110 -7.22 -2.11 -7.37
CA ASN A 110 -6.04 -1.81 -8.15
C ASN A 110 -5.51 -0.42 -7.81
N LEU A 111 -4.19 -0.28 -7.87
CA LEU A 111 -3.50 0.96 -7.53
C LEU A 111 -2.27 1.13 -8.43
N ASP A 112 -2.02 2.36 -8.86
CA ASP A 112 -0.76 2.77 -9.47
C ASP A 112 -0.44 4.19 -8.98
N GLN A 113 0.43 4.28 -7.99
CA GLN A 113 0.81 5.53 -7.33
C GLN A 113 2.31 5.80 -7.41
N THR A 114 2.65 7.07 -7.53
CA THR A 114 4.01 7.58 -7.61
C THR A 114 4.24 8.52 -6.43
N PHE A 115 5.31 8.27 -5.68
CA PHE A 115 5.77 9.02 -4.52
C PHE A 115 7.09 9.70 -4.91
N LYS A 116 7.03 11.01 -5.13
CA LYS A 116 8.21 11.83 -5.41
C LYS A 116 8.66 12.50 -4.13
N GLN A 117 9.88 12.21 -3.67
CA GLN A 117 10.44 12.88 -2.50
C GLN A 117 10.74 14.35 -2.84
N VAL A 118 10.37 15.23 -1.93
CA VAL A 118 10.46 16.69 -2.08
C VAL A 118 11.14 17.38 -0.91
N GLU A 119 11.24 16.70 0.25
CA GLU A 119 12.00 17.13 1.43
C GLU A 119 12.78 15.95 2.01
N GLY A 120 13.80 16.23 2.83
CA GLY A 120 14.68 15.20 3.45
C GLY A 120 15.69 14.55 2.50
N LEU A 121 15.78 15.04 1.26
CA LEU A 121 16.75 14.52 0.30
C LEU A 121 18.18 14.85 0.77
N ASN A 122 19.03 13.82 0.86
CA ASN A 122 20.46 13.87 1.19
C ASN A 122 20.83 13.87 2.69
N ASP A 123 19.88 13.64 3.59
CA ASP A 123 20.22 13.16 4.92
C ASP A 123 19.71 11.72 5.11
N TRP A 124 20.31 10.99 6.05
CA TRP A 124 19.86 9.63 6.40
C TRP A 124 18.69 9.67 7.39
N ASN A 125 18.01 10.82 7.51
CA ASN A 125 16.97 11.07 8.49
C ASN A 125 15.59 11.04 7.85
N TRP A 126 15.15 9.83 7.52
CA TRP A 126 13.82 9.52 7.00
C TRP A 126 12.62 10.15 7.74
N PHE A 127 12.78 10.65 8.97
CA PHE A 127 11.71 11.37 9.66
C PHE A 127 11.32 12.69 9.00
N ASN A 128 12.28 13.43 8.41
CA ASN A 128 11.99 14.73 7.79
C ASN A 128 11.59 14.62 6.32
N ASP A 129 11.48 13.41 5.78
CA ASP A 129 11.08 13.19 4.40
C ASP A 129 9.63 13.66 4.18
N ALA A 130 9.42 14.29 3.04
CA ALA A 130 8.08 14.57 2.53
C ALA A 130 7.97 14.14 1.07
N TYR A 131 6.79 13.68 0.70
CA TYR A 131 6.50 13.13 -0.62
C TYR A 131 5.28 13.81 -1.23
N ASP A 132 5.40 14.12 -2.53
CA ASP A 132 4.25 14.41 -3.38
C ASP A 132 3.75 13.09 -3.98
N ILE A 133 2.47 12.80 -3.76
CA ILE A 133 1.83 11.55 -4.19
C ILE A 133 0.86 11.85 -5.33
N SER A 134 0.98 11.09 -6.40
CA SER A 134 0.10 11.15 -7.58
C SER A 134 -0.20 9.76 -8.09
N GLY A 135 -1.29 9.58 -8.83
CA GLY A 135 -1.62 8.28 -9.42
C GLY A 135 -3.11 7.99 -9.49
N THR A 136 -3.42 6.72 -9.71
CA THR A 136 -4.78 6.22 -9.88
C THR A 136 -5.03 5.05 -8.94
N ALA A 137 -6.28 4.88 -8.56
CA ALA A 137 -6.75 3.75 -7.77
C ALA A 137 -8.15 3.36 -8.27
N SER A 138 -8.48 2.08 -8.25
CA SER A 138 -9.84 1.63 -8.49
C SER A 138 -10.21 0.51 -7.53
N ALA A 139 -11.47 0.48 -7.12
CA ALA A 139 -12.01 -0.56 -6.28
C ALA A 139 -13.43 -0.92 -6.71
N ILE A 140 -13.78 -2.20 -6.60
CA ILE A 140 -15.16 -2.65 -6.68
C ILE A 140 -15.51 -3.20 -5.31
N LEU A 141 -16.50 -2.59 -4.67
CA LEU A 141 -16.95 -2.97 -3.34
C LEU A 141 -17.83 -4.23 -3.37
N PRO A 142 -18.01 -4.91 -2.23
CA PRO A 142 -18.91 -6.06 -2.10
C PRO A 142 -20.36 -5.81 -2.53
N ASP A 143 -20.82 -4.56 -2.47
CA ASP A 143 -22.16 -4.13 -2.90
C ASP A 143 -22.23 -3.78 -4.40
N GLY A 144 -21.12 -3.97 -5.14
CA GLY A 144 -21.03 -3.73 -6.58
C GLY A 144 -20.67 -2.30 -6.97
N LYS A 145 -20.55 -1.36 -6.01
CA LYS A 145 -20.16 0.03 -6.31
C LYS A 145 -18.74 0.10 -6.82
N ASN A 146 -18.55 0.88 -7.88
CA ASN A 146 -17.23 1.15 -8.43
C ASN A 146 -16.69 2.47 -7.86
N ILE A 147 -15.50 2.43 -7.29
CA ILE A 147 -14.78 3.59 -6.79
C ILE A 147 -13.54 3.77 -7.63
N MET A 148 -13.34 4.96 -8.19
CA MET A 148 -12.15 5.29 -8.96
C MET A 148 -11.55 6.60 -8.46
N LEU A 149 -10.27 6.60 -8.11
CA LEU A 149 -9.49 7.81 -7.94
C LEU A 149 -9.08 8.28 -9.34
N VAL A 150 -9.75 9.32 -9.85
CA VAL A 150 -9.62 9.78 -11.24
C VAL A 150 -8.46 10.77 -11.38
N ASN A 151 -8.34 11.71 -10.45
CA ASN A 151 -7.28 12.71 -10.42
C ASN A 151 -6.80 12.91 -8.99
N CYS A 152 -5.53 12.61 -8.76
CA CYS A 152 -4.82 12.89 -7.51
C CYS A 152 -3.76 13.95 -7.80
N PHE A 153 -4.07 15.22 -7.50
CA PHE A 153 -3.09 16.29 -7.67
C PHE A 153 -2.26 16.40 -6.39
N CYS A 154 -1.02 15.94 -6.48
CA CYS A 154 0.10 16.25 -5.58
C CYS A 154 -0.29 16.23 -4.10
N LEU A 155 -0.76 15.07 -3.61
CA LEU A 155 -1.00 14.95 -2.19
C LEU A 155 0.33 15.06 -1.46
N ARG A 156 0.48 16.04 -0.56
CA ARG A 156 1.69 16.19 0.23
C ARG A 156 1.56 15.37 1.50
N LYS A 157 2.54 14.48 1.73
CA LYS A 157 2.62 13.68 2.95
C LYS A 157 4.04 13.70 3.50
N SER A 158 4.22 14.32 4.67
CA SER A 158 5.44 14.23 5.47
C SER A 158 5.42 13.02 6.39
N ASN A 159 6.58 12.44 6.66
CA ASN A 159 6.73 11.31 7.59
C ASN A 159 6.48 11.68 9.05
N VAL A 160 6.68 12.94 9.46
CA VAL A 160 6.33 13.39 10.83
C VAL A 160 4.83 13.61 11.03
N CYS A 161 4.06 13.71 9.95
CA CYS A 161 2.63 13.92 10.03
C CYS A 161 1.87 12.61 9.84
N ASN A 162 0.85 12.33 10.65
CA ASN A 162 0.02 11.14 10.44
C ASN A 162 -0.92 11.29 9.25
N TRP A 163 -1.19 12.52 8.82
CA TRP A 163 -2.24 12.85 7.86
C TRP A 163 -1.67 13.41 6.55
N VAL A 164 -2.48 13.37 5.50
CA VAL A 164 -2.18 14.04 4.23
C VAL A 164 -2.42 15.53 4.42
N GLN A 165 -1.41 16.35 4.15
CA GLN A 165 -1.38 17.76 4.57
C GLN A 165 -1.91 18.70 3.48
N GLN A 166 -1.89 18.28 2.22
CA GLN A 166 -2.23 19.14 1.09
C GLN A 166 -2.71 18.31 -0.08
N GLY A 167 -3.53 18.92 -0.92
CA GLY A 167 -3.84 18.47 -2.27
C GLY A 167 -5.31 18.13 -2.45
N LEU A 168 -5.67 17.74 -3.67
CA LEU A 168 -7.04 17.41 -4.04
C LEU A 168 -7.13 15.96 -4.51
N GLY A 169 -7.95 15.16 -3.83
CA GLY A 169 -8.30 13.80 -4.22
C GLY A 169 -9.67 13.78 -4.89
N ASN A 170 -9.74 13.47 -6.17
CA ASN A 170 -11.00 13.31 -6.89
C ASN A 170 -11.39 11.84 -6.98
N LEU A 171 -12.36 11.45 -6.18
CA LEU A 171 -12.95 10.12 -6.14
C LEU A 171 -14.24 10.11 -6.94
N LYS A 172 -14.39 9.17 -7.85
CA LYS A 172 -15.63 8.90 -8.56
C LYS A 172 -16.25 7.64 -7.97
N ILE A 173 -17.43 7.78 -7.36
CA ILE A 173 -18.24 6.65 -6.92
C ILE A 173 -19.38 6.49 -7.92
N ASP A 174 -19.33 5.41 -8.70
CA ASP A 174 -20.15 5.19 -9.88
C ASP A 174 -20.09 6.39 -10.86
N ASN A 175 -21.12 7.24 -10.88
CA ASN A 175 -21.18 8.46 -11.70
C ASN A 175 -21.01 9.76 -10.90
N ASN A 176 -20.90 9.68 -9.58
CA ASN A 176 -20.79 10.85 -8.72
C ASN A 176 -19.33 11.21 -8.46
N LEU A 177 -18.97 12.45 -8.79
CA LEU A 177 -17.65 12.99 -8.46
C LEU A 177 -17.68 13.57 -7.04
N ILE A 178 -16.75 13.10 -6.23
CA ILE A 178 -16.49 13.52 -4.86
C ILE A 178 -15.07 14.06 -4.82
N THR A 179 -14.92 15.29 -4.36
CA THR A 179 -13.60 15.90 -4.20
C THR A 179 -13.28 15.98 -2.71
N VAL A 180 -12.11 15.50 -2.32
CA VAL A 180 -11.55 15.69 -0.97
C VAL A 180 -10.44 16.72 -1.07
N ASP A 181 -10.60 17.82 -0.35
CA ASP A 181 -9.58 18.85 -0.18
C ASP A 181 -8.88 18.66 1.18
N TYR A 182 -7.59 18.34 1.14
CA TYR A 182 -6.76 18.08 2.32
C TYR A 182 -6.14 19.36 2.91
N GLY A 183 -6.49 20.54 2.38
CA GLY A 183 -6.04 21.82 2.92
C GLY A 183 -4.67 22.28 2.40
N GLY A 184 -4.02 23.13 3.19
CA GLY A 184 -2.92 23.99 2.77
C GLY A 184 -1.57 23.68 3.43
N ASN A 185 -1.17 22.40 3.48
CA ASN A 185 0.08 21.92 4.07
C ASN A 185 0.17 22.08 5.61
N VAL A 186 -0.95 21.90 6.30
CA VAL A 186 -1.00 21.88 7.78
C VAL A 186 -1.05 20.43 8.23
N CYS A 187 -0.32 20.09 9.30
CA CYS A 187 -0.44 18.76 9.90
C CYS A 187 -1.62 18.72 10.87
N ASP A 188 -2.81 18.50 10.34
CA ASP A 188 -4.04 18.24 11.08
C ASP A 188 -4.81 17.09 10.42
N ASN A 189 -5.92 16.68 11.03
CA ASN A 189 -6.81 15.67 10.47
C ASN A 189 -8.04 16.27 9.79
N ASP A 190 -8.00 17.55 9.42
CA ASP A 190 -9.12 18.23 8.77
C ASP A 190 -9.07 18.05 7.26
N ALA A 191 -10.22 17.77 6.66
CA ALA A 191 -10.39 17.82 5.22
C ALA A 191 -11.80 18.30 4.87
N VAL A 192 -11.99 18.75 3.64
CA VAL A 192 -13.29 19.18 3.13
C VAL A 192 -13.72 18.28 2.00
N LEU A 193 -14.79 17.52 2.25
CA LEU A 193 -15.45 16.69 1.26
C LEU A 193 -16.45 17.54 0.47
N THR A 194 -16.37 17.54 -0.84
CA THR A 194 -17.33 18.22 -1.73
C THR A 194 -18.12 17.19 -2.51
N ILE A 195 -19.43 17.16 -2.32
CA ILE A 195 -20.38 16.29 -3.05
C ILE A 195 -21.38 17.20 -3.75
N ASN A 196 -21.46 17.13 -5.08
CA ASN A 196 -22.40 17.92 -5.88
C ASN A 196 -22.38 19.43 -5.54
N GLY A 197 -21.18 19.98 -5.29
CA GLY A 197 -20.97 21.38 -4.91
C GLY A 197 -21.21 21.72 -3.44
N THR A 198 -21.76 20.81 -2.65
CA THR A 198 -21.94 21.00 -1.20
C THR A 198 -20.70 20.55 -0.46
N LYS A 199 -20.20 21.40 0.45
CA LYS A 199 -18.99 21.15 1.25
C LYS A 199 -19.36 20.59 2.62
N PHE A 200 -18.66 19.54 3.03
CA PHE A 200 -18.79 18.87 4.32
C PHE A 200 -17.41 18.80 4.97
N PRO A 201 -17.18 19.44 6.13
CA PRO A 201 -15.96 19.22 6.89
C PRO A 201 -15.94 17.78 7.41
N ILE A 202 -14.80 17.11 7.26
CA ILE A 202 -14.58 15.73 7.71
C ILE A 202 -13.28 15.62 8.51
N LYS A 203 -13.17 14.54 9.28
CA LYS A 203 -11.92 14.13 9.94
C LYS A 203 -11.36 12.88 9.26
N LEU A 204 -10.05 12.87 9.00
CA LEU A 204 -9.30 11.76 8.39
C LEU A 204 -9.06 10.60 9.36
#